data_AF-A0A1U7PIR8-F1
#
_entry.id   AF-A0A1U7PIR8-F1
#
_cell.length_a   1.000
_cell.length_b   1.000
_cell.length_c   1.000
_cell.angle_alpha   90.00
_cell.angle_beta   90.00
_cell.angle_gamma   90.00
#
_symmetry.space_group_name_H-M   'P 1'
#
loop_
_entity.id
_entity.type
_entity.pdbx_description
1 polymer ?
#
loop_
_entity_poly.entity_id
_entity_poly.type
_entity_poly.pdbx_seq_one_letter_code
_entity_poly.pdbx_strand_id
1 'polypeptide(L)'
;MSRSISANVERRIYAESMGRCMNPECKVELFKENGDIMEKAHIIPYYDTKDNSFENLIILCPNCHTNFDKNNAFNIDEVNEWKVRRKAEFDSFFSEKFNSFEELRESVVPLLLDNKYIFENYYLEDTRDLWDIFEGKILSNNRMLKIILVKNFNLIQSNSSDDFSNQAVVKKFILHIDEFEATRVNKEKTRRVLFPKEINSLFGIEPLEGRFLPSVESVESLIEVFENNKQLEDIVLGVDHPYIQVKKNGVSERIYLNDTPRLRQIYNDNNCFRKVNVRFESLNYALKVIKSRGLKFDFEDFNNLKEVNVNGVKIVFVYEYCLSKVKLSQLTPKEKCVILNLHNWNGESCISTEAYELAREMKVKLLTMDRFYGYINSIK
;
A
#
# COMPACT_ATOMS: atom_id res chain seq x y z
N MET A 1 -13.61 -17.92 -47.75
CA MET A 1 -13.02 -17.28 -46.56
C MET A 1 -13.47 -18.09 -45.35
N SER A 2 -12.54 -18.55 -44.50
CA SER A 2 -12.81 -19.58 -43.50
C SER A 2 -13.82 -19.12 -42.45
N ARG A 3 -14.71 -20.03 -42.04
CA ARG A 3 -15.61 -19.91 -40.87
C ARG A 3 -14.86 -19.86 -39.52
N SER A 4 -13.53 -19.78 -39.54
CA SER A 4 -12.71 -19.95 -38.35
C SER A 4 -12.81 -18.72 -37.45
N ILE A 5 -13.41 -18.90 -36.28
CA ILE A 5 -13.32 -17.96 -35.17
C ILE A 5 -11.86 -17.86 -34.74
N SER A 6 -11.36 -16.64 -34.48
CA SER A 6 -9.98 -16.48 -34.04
C SER A 6 -9.77 -17.07 -32.64
N ALA A 7 -8.60 -17.62 -32.36
CA ALA A 7 -8.29 -18.19 -31.05
C ALA A 7 -8.42 -17.16 -29.90
N ASN A 8 -8.20 -15.87 -30.17
CA ASN A 8 -8.41 -14.81 -29.19
C ASN A 8 -9.90 -14.67 -28.82
N VAL A 9 -10.77 -14.61 -29.83
CA VAL A 9 -12.22 -14.51 -29.62
C VAL A 9 -12.74 -15.74 -28.90
N GLU A 10 -12.31 -16.93 -29.30
CA GLU A 10 -12.67 -18.19 -28.67
C GLU A 10 -12.29 -18.22 -27.17
N ARG A 11 -11.07 -17.82 -26.83
CA ARG A 11 -10.64 -17.72 -25.42
C ARG A 11 -11.47 -16.71 -24.63
N ARG A 12 -11.81 -15.56 -25.23
CA ARG A 12 -12.61 -14.53 -24.57
C ARG A 12 -14.02 -15.03 -24.23
N ILE A 13 -14.71 -15.68 -25.18
CA ILE A 13 -16.06 -16.20 -24.92
C ILE A 13 -16.05 -17.36 -23.92
N TYR A 14 -15.00 -18.20 -23.90
CA TYR A 14 -14.85 -19.23 -22.88
C TYR A 14 -14.64 -18.63 -21.49
N ALA A 15 -13.80 -17.60 -21.37
CA ALA A 15 -13.61 -16.91 -20.10
C ALA A 15 -14.91 -16.25 -19.59
N GLU A 16 -15.67 -15.58 -20.47
CA GLU A 16 -16.95 -14.97 -20.12
C GLU A 16 -18.00 -16.00 -19.69
N SER A 17 -17.97 -17.21 -20.27
CA SER A 17 -18.89 -18.29 -19.88
C SER A 17 -18.68 -18.76 -18.44
N MET A 18 -17.48 -18.59 -17.87
CA MET A 18 -17.10 -19.14 -16.56
C MET A 18 -17.36 -20.66 -16.45
N GLY A 19 -17.30 -21.38 -17.57
CA GLY A 19 -17.59 -22.81 -17.65
C GLY A 19 -19.05 -23.20 -17.47
N ARG A 20 -19.97 -22.23 -17.58
CA ARG A 20 -21.41 -22.45 -17.46
C ARG A 20 -22.18 -21.89 -18.63
N CYS A 21 -23.28 -22.55 -19.00
CA CYS A 21 -24.20 -22.06 -20.03
C CYS A 21 -24.57 -20.59 -19.77
N MET A 22 -24.50 -19.74 -20.80
CA MET A 22 -24.74 -18.31 -20.66
C MET A 22 -26.22 -17.94 -20.55
N ASN A 23 -27.14 -18.88 -20.81
CA ASN A 23 -28.55 -18.71 -20.46
C ASN A 23 -28.71 -18.59 -18.93
N PRO A 24 -29.22 -17.47 -18.40
CA PRO A 24 -29.35 -17.20 -16.97
C PRO A 24 -30.21 -18.21 -16.20
N GLU A 25 -31.19 -18.84 -16.86
CA GLU A 25 -32.09 -19.82 -16.24
C GLU A 25 -31.52 -21.25 -16.25
N CYS A 26 -30.48 -21.51 -17.06
CA CYS A 26 -29.89 -22.83 -17.19
C CYS A 26 -28.65 -23.01 -16.31
N LYS A 27 -27.61 -22.17 -16.51
CA LYS A 27 -26.32 -22.19 -15.78
C LYS A 27 -25.66 -23.57 -15.61
N VAL A 28 -26.01 -24.55 -16.43
CA VAL A 28 -25.42 -25.90 -16.37
C VAL A 28 -23.92 -25.84 -16.63
N GLU A 29 -23.17 -26.67 -15.92
CA GLU A 29 -21.74 -26.84 -16.12
C GLU A 29 -21.46 -27.45 -17.51
N LEU A 30 -20.55 -26.81 -18.23
CA LEU A 30 -20.24 -27.14 -19.62
C LEU A 30 -19.04 -28.07 -19.74
N PHE A 31 -18.11 -27.99 -18.79
CA PHE A 31 -16.92 -28.83 -18.74
C PHE A 31 -17.18 -30.07 -17.89
N LYS A 32 -17.07 -31.27 -18.48
CA LYS A 32 -17.38 -32.53 -17.78
C LYS A 32 -16.33 -33.58 -18.09
N GLU A 33 -16.05 -34.45 -17.12
CA GLU A 33 -15.06 -35.53 -17.26
C GLU A 33 -15.33 -36.45 -18.46
N ASN A 34 -16.60 -36.62 -18.84
CA ASN A 34 -17.04 -37.51 -19.92
C ASN A 34 -17.34 -36.79 -21.25
N GLY A 35 -16.80 -35.58 -21.43
CA GLY A 35 -16.93 -34.79 -22.66
C GLY A 35 -17.68 -33.49 -22.42
N ASP A 36 -17.07 -32.39 -22.86
CA ASP A 36 -17.62 -31.05 -22.75
C ASP A 36 -18.87 -30.91 -23.62
N ILE A 37 -19.93 -30.35 -23.06
CA ILE A 37 -21.22 -30.13 -23.74
C ILE A 37 -21.36 -28.68 -24.22
N MET A 38 -20.23 -28.03 -24.49
CA MET A 38 -20.16 -26.63 -24.84
C MET A 38 -20.38 -26.40 -26.34
N GLU A 39 -21.31 -25.51 -26.68
CA GLU A 39 -21.55 -25.10 -28.07
C GLU A 39 -21.43 -23.58 -28.23
N LYS A 40 -20.79 -23.17 -29.34
CA LYS A 40 -20.63 -21.78 -29.75
C LYS A 40 -21.76 -21.43 -30.71
N ALA A 41 -22.55 -20.43 -30.34
CA ALA A 41 -23.66 -19.93 -31.15
C ALA A 41 -23.37 -18.51 -31.64
N HIS A 42 -23.79 -18.20 -32.87
CA HIS A 42 -23.85 -16.83 -33.37
C HIS A 42 -25.18 -16.21 -32.93
N ILE A 43 -25.16 -15.06 -32.27
CA ILE A 43 -26.38 -14.35 -31.85
C ILE A 43 -27.14 -13.88 -33.10
N ILE A 44 -26.43 -13.34 -34.09
CA ILE A 44 -26.95 -13.08 -35.42
C ILE A 44 -26.27 -14.05 -36.39
N PRO A 45 -27.02 -14.84 -37.19
CA PRO A 45 -26.46 -15.89 -38.02
C PRO A 45 -25.29 -15.45 -38.89
N TYR A 46 -24.22 -16.25 -38.92
CA TYR A 46 -23.02 -15.94 -39.69
C TYR A 46 -23.29 -15.78 -41.19
N TYR A 47 -24.29 -16.47 -41.74
CA TYR A 47 -24.64 -16.33 -43.16
C TYR A 47 -25.09 -14.88 -43.50
N ASP A 48 -25.74 -14.21 -42.54
CA ASP A 48 -26.29 -12.87 -42.75
C ASP A 48 -25.23 -11.76 -42.55
N THR A 49 -24.36 -11.92 -41.56
CA THR A 49 -23.42 -10.86 -41.14
C THR A 49 -21.96 -11.14 -41.48
N LYS A 50 -21.61 -12.43 -41.65
CA LYS A 50 -20.23 -12.93 -41.66
C LYS A 50 -19.42 -12.49 -40.42
N ASP A 51 -20.11 -12.22 -39.31
CA ASP A 51 -19.50 -11.67 -38.10
C ASP A 51 -19.13 -12.76 -37.09
N ASN A 52 -17.82 -12.92 -36.86
CA ASN A 52 -17.21 -13.79 -35.84
C ASN A 52 -16.64 -12.96 -34.68
N SER A 53 -17.13 -11.74 -34.47
CA SER A 53 -16.73 -10.88 -33.36
C SER A 53 -17.02 -11.55 -32.01
N PHE A 54 -16.29 -11.11 -30.98
CA PHE A 54 -16.60 -11.54 -29.63
C PHE A 54 -18.05 -11.20 -29.30
N GLU A 55 -18.51 -10.03 -29.69
CA GLU A 55 -19.82 -9.44 -29.43
C GLU A 55 -20.96 -10.26 -30.04
N ASN A 56 -20.78 -10.88 -31.21
CA ASN A 56 -21.78 -11.71 -31.89
C ASN A 56 -21.78 -13.21 -31.46
N LEU A 57 -20.90 -13.63 -30.55
CA LEU A 57 -20.78 -15.04 -30.15
C LEU A 57 -21.23 -15.27 -28.70
N ILE A 58 -21.88 -16.42 -28.43
CA ILE A 58 -22.29 -16.82 -27.08
C ILE A 58 -22.02 -18.31 -26.86
N ILE A 59 -21.80 -18.69 -25.59
CA ILE A 59 -21.58 -20.09 -25.18
C ILE A 59 -22.85 -20.66 -24.51
N LEU A 60 -23.37 -21.74 -25.08
CA LEU A 60 -24.57 -22.43 -24.60
C LEU A 60 -24.34 -23.94 -24.44
N CYS A 61 -25.19 -24.61 -23.67
CA CYS A 61 -25.29 -26.08 -23.71
C CYS A 61 -26.14 -26.50 -24.94
N PRO A 62 -26.16 -27.78 -25.33
CA PRO A 62 -26.77 -28.20 -26.59
C PRO A 62 -28.28 -28.00 -26.61
N ASN A 63 -28.92 -28.11 -25.45
CA ASN A 63 -30.35 -27.86 -25.29
C ASN A 63 -30.69 -26.38 -25.49
N CYS A 64 -29.94 -25.47 -24.85
CA CYS A 64 -30.16 -24.03 -24.99
C CYS A 64 -29.82 -23.57 -26.40
N HIS A 65 -28.76 -24.10 -27.00
CA HIS A 65 -28.39 -23.79 -28.38
C HIS A 65 -29.46 -24.26 -29.36
N THR A 66 -29.94 -25.51 -29.24
CA THR A 66 -31.03 -26.02 -30.08
C THR A 66 -32.30 -25.17 -29.93
N ASN A 67 -32.64 -24.76 -28.70
CA ASN A 67 -33.81 -23.95 -28.45
C ASN A 67 -33.71 -22.55 -29.06
N PHE A 68 -32.50 -21.98 -29.10
CA PHE A 68 -32.23 -20.72 -29.75
C PHE A 68 -32.28 -20.86 -31.29
N ASP A 69 -31.47 -21.75 -31.86
CA ASP A 69 -31.27 -21.85 -33.31
C ASP A 69 -32.44 -22.47 -34.08
N LYS A 70 -33.13 -23.46 -33.48
CA LYS A 70 -34.14 -24.27 -34.20
C LYS A 70 -35.56 -24.04 -33.73
N ASN A 71 -35.74 -23.86 -32.42
CA ASN A 71 -37.08 -23.76 -31.85
C ASN A 71 -37.56 -22.31 -31.70
N ASN A 72 -36.71 -21.32 -31.99
CA ASN A 72 -36.98 -19.88 -31.80
C ASN A 72 -37.55 -19.58 -30.42
N ALA A 73 -37.09 -20.31 -29.40
CA ALA A 73 -37.58 -20.18 -28.03
C ALA A 73 -37.05 -18.90 -27.35
N PHE A 74 -36.02 -18.30 -27.93
CA PHE A 74 -35.40 -17.04 -27.49
C PHE A 74 -35.11 -16.17 -28.70
N ASN A 75 -35.29 -14.86 -28.56
CA ASN A 75 -34.96 -13.90 -29.60
C ASN A 75 -33.57 -13.27 -29.40
N ILE A 76 -33.11 -12.52 -30.40
CA ILE A 76 -31.78 -11.89 -30.42
C ILE A 76 -31.58 -10.93 -29.25
N ASP A 77 -32.59 -10.12 -28.90
CA ASP A 77 -32.49 -9.14 -27.82
C ASP A 77 -32.37 -9.84 -26.46
N GLU A 78 -33.13 -10.91 -26.23
CA GLU A 78 -33.00 -11.74 -25.02
C GLU A 78 -31.59 -12.33 -24.86
N VAL A 79 -31.02 -12.88 -25.93
CA VAL A 79 -29.68 -13.46 -25.89
C VAL A 79 -28.59 -12.39 -25.71
N ASN A 80 -28.77 -11.20 -26.28
CA ASN A 80 -27.91 -10.05 -26.02
C ASN A 80 -27.96 -9.63 -24.54
N GLU A 81 -29.16 -9.58 -23.94
CA GLU A 81 -29.32 -9.29 -22.51
C GLU A 81 -28.63 -10.34 -21.64
N TRP A 82 -28.67 -11.63 -22.01
CA TRP A 82 -27.97 -12.68 -21.27
C TRP A 82 -26.48 -12.42 -21.22
N LYS A 83 -25.91 -11.98 -22.33
CA LYS A 83 -24.49 -11.66 -22.43
C LYS A 83 -24.11 -10.44 -21.60
N VAL A 84 -24.92 -9.38 -21.65
CA VAL A 84 -24.74 -8.20 -20.77
C VAL A 84 -24.82 -8.62 -19.30
N ARG A 85 -25.81 -9.44 -18.93
CA ARG A 85 -25.96 -9.96 -17.56
C ARG A 85 -24.77 -10.81 -17.15
N ARG A 86 -24.31 -11.73 -18.00
CA ARG A 86 -23.14 -12.58 -17.71
C ARG A 86 -21.87 -11.74 -17.55
N LYS A 87 -21.68 -10.71 -18.36
CA LYS A 87 -20.59 -9.76 -18.18
C LYS A 87 -20.68 -9.06 -16.83
N ALA A 88 -21.86 -8.61 -16.42
CA ALA A 88 -22.08 -8.01 -15.11
C ALA A 88 -21.87 -9.01 -13.95
N GLU A 89 -22.27 -10.27 -14.09
CA GLU A 89 -22.00 -11.35 -13.13
C GLU A 89 -20.50 -11.62 -13.00
N PHE A 90 -19.81 -11.77 -14.15
CA PHE A 90 -18.36 -11.94 -14.21
C PHE A 90 -17.66 -10.76 -13.54
N ASP A 91 -18.00 -9.53 -13.92
CA ASP A 91 -17.43 -8.34 -13.34
C ASP A 91 -17.72 -8.34 -11.83
N SER A 92 -18.97 -8.51 -11.39
CA SER A 92 -19.36 -8.57 -9.97
C SER A 92 -18.58 -9.61 -9.17
N PHE A 93 -18.38 -10.81 -9.73
CA PHE A 93 -17.63 -11.88 -9.09
C PHE A 93 -16.18 -11.50 -8.80
N PHE A 94 -15.53 -10.79 -9.72
CA PHE A 94 -14.15 -10.30 -9.55
C PHE A 94 -14.06 -8.92 -8.86
N SER A 95 -15.16 -8.43 -8.29
CA SER A 95 -15.33 -7.05 -7.87
C SER A 95 -15.78 -6.87 -6.45
N GLU A 96 -15.16 -7.62 -5.55
CA GLU A 96 -15.35 -7.49 -4.13
C GLU A 96 -15.04 -6.04 -3.68
N LYS A 97 -16.00 -5.44 -2.99
CA LYS A 97 -15.80 -4.18 -2.29
C LYS A 97 -15.47 -4.49 -0.84
N PHE A 98 -14.37 -3.93 -0.38
CA PHE A 98 -13.90 -4.09 0.99
C PHE A 98 -14.37 -2.92 1.85
N ASN A 99 -14.56 -3.18 3.13
CA ASN A 99 -14.95 -2.17 4.11
C ASN A 99 -13.73 -1.42 4.68
N SER A 100 -12.54 -2.02 4.59
CA SER A 100 -11.30 -1.47 5.13
C SER A 100 -10.09 -1.75 4.24
N PHE A 101 -9.04 -0.94 4.41
CA PHE A 101 -7.77 -1.20 3.74
C PHE A 101 -7.15 -2.55 4.14
N GLU A 102 -7.39 -3.04 5.36
CA GLU A 102 -6.87 -4.34 5.81
C GLU A 102 -7.50 -5.50 5.03
N GLU A 103 -8.83 -5.50 4.84
CA GLU A 103 -9.50 -6.51 4.00
C GLU A 103 -9.00 -6.45 2.54
N LEU A 104 -8.82 -5.24 2.00
CA LEU A 104 -8.21 -5.04 0.68
C LEU A 104 -6.78 -5.61 0.63
N ARG A 105 -5.98 -5.38 1.67
CA ARG A 105 -4.61 -5.86 1.78
C ARG A 105 -4.56 -7.39 1.82
N GLU A 106 -5.43 -8.05 2.57
CA GLU A 106 -5.51 -9.52 2.63
C GLU A 106 -5.79 -10.15 1.26
N SER A 107 -6.58 -9.49 0.41
CA SER A 107 -6.84 -9.92 -0.96
C SER A 107 -5.68 -9.62 -1.93
N VAL A 108 -5.03 -8.46 -1.78
CA VAL A 108 -3.99 -7.98 -2.70
C VAL A 108 -2.62 -8.63 -2.47
N VAL A 109 -2.22 -8.81 -1.20
CA VAL A 109 -0.87 -9.28 -0.84
C VAL A 109 -0.51 -10.63 -1.47
N PRO A 110 -1.38 -11.67 -1.45
CA PRO A 110 -1.05 -12.96 -2.07
C PRO A 110 -0.73 -12.84 -3.57
N LEU A 111 -1.46 -12.01 -4.30
CA LEU A 111 -1.26 -11.80 -5.74
C LEU A 111 0.05 -11.06 -6.04
N LEU A 112 0.37 -10.04 -5.24
CA LEU A 112 1.64 -9.31 -5.36
C LEU A 112 2.85 -10.19 -4.99
N LEU A 113 2.74 -11.01 -3.95
CA LEU A 113 3.78 -11.96 -3.56
C LEU A 113 4.02 -13.01 -4.63
N ASP A 114 2.96 -13.63 -5.17
CA ASP A 114 3.07 -14.59 -6.26
C ASP A 114 3.76 -13.98 -7.49
N ASN A 115 3.37 -12.76 -7.88
CA ASN A 115 4.04 -12.02 -8.94
C ASN A 115 5.51 -11.74 -8.64
N LYS A 116 5.83 -11.32 -7.41
CA LYS A 116 7.20 -11.07 -6.96
C LYS A 116 8.04 -12.34 -7.06
N TYR A 117 7.57 -13.47 -6.54
CA TYR A 117 8.28 -14.74 -6.60
C TYR A 117 8.50 -15.20 -8.03
N ILE A 118 7.49 -15.11 -8.92
CA ILE A 118 7.65 -15.47 -10.32
C ILE A 118 8.73 -14.60 -10.99
N PHE A 119 8.67 -13.29 -10.76
CA PHE A 119 9.65 -12.35 -11.33
C PHE A 119 11.08 -12.65 -10.84
N GLU A 120 11.25 -12.81 -9.53
CA GLU A 120 12.57 -13.04 -8.94
C GLU A 120 13.21 -14.37 -9.35
N ASN A 121 12.41 -15.44 -9.49
CA ASN A 121 12.92 -16.77 -9.81
C ASN A 121 13.06 -17.04 -11.32
N TYR A 122 12.22 -16.44 -12.16
CA TYR A 122 12.19 -16.82 -13.59
C TYR A 122 12.59 -15.72 -14.56
N TYR A 123 12.48 -14.44 -14.17
CA TYR A 123 12.87 -13.31 -15.02
C TYR A 123 14.30 -12.84 -14.75
N LEU A 124 14.73 -12.82 -13.49
CA LEU A 124 16.08 -12.37 -13.12
C LEU A 124 17.15 -13.45 -13.34
N GLU A 125 16.76 -14.72 -13.37
CA GLU A 125 17.63 -15.84 -13.74
C GLU A 125 17.69 -16.01 -15.26
N ASP A 126 18.74 -16.64 -15.80
CA ASP A 126 18.90 -16.92 -17.24
C ASP A 126 17.98 -18.07 -17.70
N THR A 127 16.70 -17.99 -17.34
CA THR A 127 15.68 -19.03 -17.48
C THR A 127 14.51 -18.58 -18.35
N ARG A 128 14.82 -18.01 -19.52
CA ARG A 128 13.81 -17.43 -20.43
C ARG A 128 12.69 -18.40 -20.80
N ASP A 129 13.00 -19.67 -21.03
CA ASP A 129 12.00 -20.69 -21.38
C ASP A 129 10.98 -20.93 -20.25
N LEU A 130 11.42 -20.80 -18.98
CA LEU A 130 10.53 -20.92 -17.83
C LEU A 130 9.71 -19.63 -17.62
N TRP A 131 10.29 -18.47 -17.89
CA TRP A 131 9.56 -17.21 -17.86
C TRP A 131 8.35 -17.23 -18.79
N ASP A 132 8.50 -17.71 -20.03
CA ASP A 132 7.40 -17.76 -20.99
C ASP A 132 6.22 -18.64 -20.52
N ILE A 133 6.49 -19.62 -19.64
CA ILE A 133 5.48 -20.46 -18.99
C ILE A 133 4.76 -19.69 -17.88
N PHE A 134 5.50 -19.01 -16.99
CA PHE A 134 4.94 -18.40 -15.79
C PHE A 134 4.45 -16.95 -15.98
N GLU A 135 4.86 -16.25 -17.05
CA GLU A 135 4.41 -14.90 -17.37
C GLU A 135 2.87 -14.81 -17.47
N GLY A 136 2.23 -15.87 -17.98
CA GLY A 136 0.77 -15.96 -18.05
C GLY A 136 0.08 -15.81 -16.69
N LYS A 137 0.72 -16.28 -15.61
CA LYS A 137 0.22 -16.15 -14.25
C LYS A 137 0.32 -14.71 -13.75
N ILE A 138 1.44 -14.02 -14.03
CA ILE A 138 1.59 -12.58 -13.73
C ILE A 138 0.50 -11.77 -14.44
N LEU A 139 0.22 -12.04 -15.72
CA LEU A 139 -0.84 -11.36 -16.45
C LEU A 139 -2.22 -11.56 -15.81
N SER A 140 -2.51 -12.79 -15.38
CA SER A 140 -3.76 -13.11 -14.68
C SER A 140 -3.87 -12.34 -13.35
N ASN A 141 -2.82 -12.41 -12.53
CA ASN A 141 -2.78 -11.72 -11.23
C ASN A 141 -2.85 -10.20 -11.40
N ASN A 142 -2.16 -9.62 -12.39
CA ASN A 142 -2.22 -8.19 -12.71
C ASN A 142 -3.62 -7.72 -13.07
N ARG A 143 -4.38 -8.50 -13.86
CA ARG A 143 -5.77 -8.18 -14.18
C ARG A 143 -6.66 -8.18 -12.93
N MET A 144 -6.49 -9.18 -12.05
CA MET A 144 -7.20 -9.24 -10.76
C MET A 144 -6.86 -8.03 -9.88
N LEU A 145 -5.57 -7.75 -9.70
CA LEU A 145 -5.07 -6.61 -8.95
C LEU A 145 -5.63 -5.29 -9.47
N LYS A 146 -5.63 -5.09 -10.80
CA LYS A 146 -6.20 -3.88 -11.42
C LYS A 146 -7.68 -3.71 -11.06
N ILE A 147 -8.49 -4.77 -11.18
CA ILE A 147 -9.93 -4.71 -10.89
C ILE A 147 -10.16 -4.39 -9.41
N ILE A 148 -9.49 -5.12 -8.51
CA ILE A 148 -9.61 -4.95 -7.06
C ILE A 148 -9.22 -3.52 -6.65
N LEU A 149 -8.07 -3.02 -7.10
CA LEU A 149 -7.55 -1.70 -6.74
C LEU A 149 -8.39 -0.55 -7.30
N VAL A 150 -8.88 -0.65 -8.54
CA VAL A 150 -9.75 0.36 -9.13
C VAL A 150 -11.07 0.48 -8.37
N LYS A 151 -11.66 -0.66 -7.96
CA LYS A 151 -12.95 -0.66 -7.25
C LYS A 151 -12.88 -0.22 -5.81
N ASN A 152 -11.73 -0.43 -5.16
CA ASN A 152 -11.49 -0.09 -3.76
C ASN A 152 -10.57 1.13 -3.58
N PHE A 153 -10.45 1.94 -4.63
CA PHE A 153 -9.54 3.09 -4.67
C PHE A 153 -9.80 4.11 -3.56
N ASN A 154 -11.05 4.19 -3.08
CA ASN A 154 -11.47 5.05 -1.97
C ASN A 154 -10.89 4.64 -0.60
N LEU A 155 -10.42 3.40 -0.45
CA LEU A 155 -9.76 2.93 0.78
C LEU A 155 -8.28 3.33 0.83
N ILE A 156 -7.74 3.86 -0.27
CA ILE A 156 -6.34 4.17 -0.42
C ILE A 156 -6.14 5.66 -0.16
N GLN A 157 -5.17 5.98 0.69
CA GLN A 157 -4.87 7.34 1.10
C GLN A 157 -4.61 8.25 -0.13
N SER A 158 -5.22 9.43 -0.10
CA SER A 158 -5.09 10.45 -1.15
C SER A 158 -4.48 11.74 -0.61
N ASN A 159 -3.76 12.45 -1.48
CA ASN A 159 -3.21 13.77 -1.22
C ASN A 159 -3.28 14.60 -2.51
N SER A 160 -3.31 15.93 -2.37
CA SER A 160 -3.28 16.85 -3.52
C SER A 160 -1.95 16.82 -4.27
N SER A 161 -0.86 16.45 -3.59
CA SER A 161 0.45 16.23 -4.20
C SER A 161 0.70 14.75 -4.39
N ASP A 162 0.99 14.36 -5.64
CA ASP A 162 1.21 12.95 -6.02
C ASP A 162 2.36 12.29 -5.24
N ASP A 163 3.42 13.04 -4.91
CA ASP A 163 4.56 12.55 -4.11
C ASP A 163 4.14 12.05 -2.71
N PHE A 164 3.02 12.56 -2.21
CA PHE A 164 2.45 12.23 -0.90
C PHE A 164 1.13 11.44 -1.01
N SER A 165 0.85 10.82 -2.15
CA SER A 165 -0.42 10.15 -2.42
C SER A 165 -0.22 8.66 -2.71
N ASN A 166 -0.77 7.79 -1.87
CA ASN A 166 -0.77 6.34 -2.16
C ASN A 166 -1.68 6.00 -3.35
N GLN A 167 -2.71 6.80 -3.60
CA GLN A 167 -3.49 6.74 -4.83
C GLN A 167 -2.65 6.99 -6.08
N ALA A 168 -1.62 7.84 -6.03
CA ALA A 168 -0.70 8.05 -7.16
C ALA A 168 0.18 6.82 -7.41
N VAL A 169 0.64 6.15 -6.34
CA VAL A 169 1.36 4.86 -6.43
C VAL A 169 0.52 3.81 -7.16
N VAL A 170 -0.76 3.69 -6.78
CA VAL A 170 -1.69 2.73 -7.40
C VAL A 170 -1.98 3.06 -8.85
N LYS A 171 -2.17 4.36 -9.20
CA LYS A 171 -2.32 4.78 -10.60
C LYS A 171 -1.09 4.41 -11.44
N LYS A 172 0.13 4.61 -10.91
CA LYS A 172 1.37 4.21 -11.58
C LYS A 172 1.45 2.69 -11.75
N PHE A 173 1.00 1.92 -10.77
CA PHE A 173 0.94 0.46 -10.86
C PHE A 173 -0.06 -0.02 -11.91
N ILE A 174 -1.24 0.59 -11.99
CA ILE A 174 -2.24 0.29 -13.04
C ILE A 174 -1.67 0.61 -14.43
N LEU A 175 -0.98 1.75 -14.59
CA LEU A 175 -0.31 2.10 -15.84
C LEU A 175 0.80 1.10 -16.22
N HIS A 176 1.57 0.65 -15.23
CA HIS A 176 2.55 -0.42 -15.42
C HIS A 176 1.90 -1.72 -15.92
N ILE A 177 0.78 -2.14 -15.32
CA ILE A 177 0.02 -3.32 -15.74
C ILE A 177 -0.41 -3.20 -17.20
N ASP A 178 -0.99 -2.04 -17.57
CA ASP A 178 -1.51 -1.80 -18.91
C ASP A 178 -0.40 -1.80 -19.97
N GLU A 179 0.74 -1.15 -19.68
CA GLU A 179 1.88 -1.16 -20.59
C GLU A 179 2.53 -2.55 -20.67
N PHE A 180 2.66 -3.26 -19.54
CA PHE A 180 3.20 -4.61 -19.50
C PHE A 180 2.40 -5.56 -20.41
N GLU A 181 1.07 -5.51 -20.31
CA GLU A 181 0.16 -6.31 -21.14
C GLU A 181 0.22 -5.91 -22.62
N ALA A 182 0.18 -4.60 -22.93
CA ALA A 182 0.17 -4.10 -24.30
C ALA A 182 1.49 -4.32 -25.06
N THR A 183 2.62 -4.37 -24.35
CA THR A 183 3.96 -4.46 -24.96
C THR A 183 4.51 -5.89 -25.03
N ARG A 184 3.75 -6.89 -24.61
CA ARG A 184 4.18 -8.30 -24.52
C ARG A 184 4.83 -8.85 -25.80
N VAL A 185 4.26 -8.53 -26.97
CA VAL A 185 4.74 -9.04 -28.27
C VAL A 185 5.86 -8.18 -28.88
N ASN A 186 6.11 -7.00 -28.31
CA ASN A 186 7.17 -6.11 -28.75
C ASN A 186 8.49 -6.51 -28.06
N LYS A 187 9.63 -6.17 -28.67
CA LYS A 187 10.93 -6.32 -28.00
C LYS A 187 10.86 -5.56 -26.66
N GLU A 188 11.08 -6.25 -25.54
CA GLU A 188 10.96 -5.77 -24.14
C GLU A 188 11.58 -4.39 -23.87
N LYS A 189 12.51 -3.94 -24.71
CA LYS A 189 13.22 -2.65 -24.63
C LYS A 189 12.37 -1.39 -24.87
N THR A 190 11.06 -1.50 -25.12
CA THR A 190 10.20 -0.32 -25.36
C THR A 190 9.39 0.14 -24.16
N ARG A 191 9.41 -0.58 -23.03
CA ARG A 191 8.62 -0.24 -21.83
C ARG A 191 9.16 1.03 -21.15
N ARG A 192 8.28 1.98 -20.85
CA ARG A 192 8.62 3.24 -20.14
C ARG A 192 8.28 3.18 -18.65
N VAL A 193 7.22 2.47 -18.29
CA VAL A 193 6.71 2.41 -16.91
C VAL A 193 7.11 1.08 -16.27
N LEU A 194 8.15 1.16 -15.46
CA LEU A 194 8.62 0.03 -14.66
C LEU A 194 7.72 -0.21 -13.44
N PHE A 195 7.84 -1.40 -12.85
CA PHE A 195 7.13 -1.79 -11.64
C PHE A 195 7.42 -0.80 -10.50
N PRO A 196 6.39 -0.17 -9.90
CA PRO A 196 6.56 0.76 -8.80
C PRO A 196 6.74 -0.01 -7.49
N LYS A 197 7.98 -0.16 -7.02
CA LYS A 197 8.32 -0.81 -5.74
C LYS A 197 7.55 -0.26 -4.53
N GLU A 198 7.07 0.98 -4.62
CA GLU A 198 6.20 1.61 -3.62
C GLU A 198 4.89 0.82 -3.39
N ILE A 199 4.41 0.04 -4.37
CA ILE A 199 3.21 -0.80 -4.21
C ILE A 199 3.43 -1.91 -3.17
N ASN A 200 4.62 -2.52 -3.16
CA ASN A 200 4.96 -3.57 -2.19
C ASN A 200 5.07 -3.00 -0.78
N SER A 201 5.64 -1.80 -0.65
CA SER A 201 5.69 -1.06 0.62
C SER A 201 4.28 -0.74 1.12
N LEU A 202 3.42 -0.15 0.27
CA LEU A 202 2.04 0.20 0.63
C LEU A 202 1.29 -0.98 1.27
N PHE A 203 1.43 -2.18 0.70
CA PHE A 203 0.75 -3.39 1.19
C PHE A 203 1.55 -4.17 2.26
N GLY A 204 2.71 -3.65 2.69
CA GLY A 204 3.52 -4.24 3.76
C GLY A 204 4.25 -5.53 3.37
N ILE A 205 4.56 -5.71 2.08
CA ILE A 205 5.35 -6.84 1.56
C ILE A 205 6.84 -6.59 1.74
N GLU A 206 7.30 -5.39 1.42
CA GLU A 206 8.71 -5.03 1.50
C GLU A 206 8.82 -3.55 1.85
N PRO A 207 9.49 -3.20 2.98
CA PRO A 207 9.61 -1.81 3.37
C PRO A 207 10.46 -1.06 2.35
N LEU A 208 10.04 0.15 2.00
CA LEU A 208 10.82 1.02 1.14
C LEU A 208 11.41 2.12 2.00
N GLU A 209 12.72 2.12 2.16
CA GLU A 209 13.43 3.22 2.81
C GLU A 209 13.14 4.53 2.09
N GLY A 210 12.30 5.33 2.72
CA GLY A 210 11.91 6.64 2.26
C GLY A 210 12.31 7.71 3.26
N ARG A 211 11.84 8.93 3.00
CA ARG A 211 11.96 10.02 3.98
C ARG A 211 10.97 9.78 5.11
N PHE A 212 11.39 10.09 6.34
CA PHE A 212 10.48 10.10 7.47
C PHE A 212 9.27 11.00 7.20
N LEU A 213 8.08 10.54 7.60
CA LEU A 213 6.99 11.48 7.80
C LEU A 213 7.37 12.40 8.96
N PRO A 214 7.24 13.73 8.81
CA PRO A 214 7.96 14.66 9.66
C PRO A 214 7.44 14.76 11.09
N SER A 215 6.20 14.34 11.40
CA SER A 215 5.57 14.66 12.68
C SER A 215 5.77 13.57 13.72
N VAL A 216 6.46 13.90 14.82
CA VAL A 216 6.47 13.08 16.05
C VAL A 216 5.06 12.92 16.60
N GLU A 217 4.25 13.97 16.54
CA GLU A 217 2.89 13.98 17.07
C GLU A 217 1.98 12.98 16.34
N SER A 218 2.26 12.72 15.06
CA SER A 218 1.53 11.68 14.30
C SER A 218 1.93 10.27 14.74
N VAL A 219 3.20 10.08 15.13
CA VAL A 219 3.69 8.81 15.70
C VAL A 219 3.08 8.61 17.09
N GLU A 220 3.14 9.61 17.97
CA GLU A 220 2.49 9.60 19.29
C GLU A 220 1.00 9.27 19.18
N SER A 221 0.28 9.91 18.24
CA SER A 221 -1.14 9.62 18.02
C SER A 221 -1.39 8.20 17.50
N LEU A 222 -0.46 7.60 16.74
CA LEU A 222 -0.59 6.22 16.28
C LEU A 222 -0.32 5.22 17.41
N ILE A 223 0.67 5.53 18.27
CA ILE A 223 0.97 4.74 19.47
C ILE A 223 -0.25 4.66 20.37
N GLU A 224 -0.92 5.78 20.64
CA GLU A 224 -2.14 5.83 21.44
C GLU A 224 -3.23 4.91 20.87
N VAL A 225 -3.40 4.87 19.54
CA VAL A 225 -4.33 3.95 18.88
C VAL A 225 -3.95 2.48 19.14
N PHE A 226 -2.67 2.12 19.03
CA PHE A 226 -2.21 0.76 19.28
C PHE A 226 -2.30 0.37 20.75
N GLU A 227 -2.04 1.27 21.69
CA GLU A 227 -2.23 1.02 23.12
C GLU A 227 -3.69 0.78 23.47
N ASN A 228 -4.59 1.63 22.97
CA ASN A 228 -6.03 1.50 23.18
C ASN A 228 -6.58 0.17 22.63
N ASN A 229 -6.00 -0.32 21.52
CA ASN A 229 -6.34 -1.61 20.93
C ASN A 229 -5.58 -2.80 21.56
N LYS A 230 -4.72 -2.57 22.56
CA LYS A 230 -3.84 -3.59 23.20
C LYS A 230 -2.94 -4.31 22.20
N GLN A 231 -2.49 -3.58 21.19
CA GLN A 231 -1.63 -4.08 20.10
C GLN A 231 -0.17 -3.65 20.27
N LEU A 232 0.13 -2.60 21.04
CA LEU A 232 1.51 -2.14 21.21
C LEU A 232 2.36 -3.13 22.05
N GLU A 233 3.51 -3.54 21.54
CA GLU A 233 4.50 -4.35 22.29
C GLU A 233 5.72 -3.52 22.70
N ASP A 234 6.30 -2.74 21.78
CA ASP A 234 7.50 -1.94 22.03
C ASP A 234 7.68 -0.84 20.97
N ILE A 235 8.58 0.11 21.22
CA ILE A 235 8.99 1.17 20.28
C ILE A 235 10.50 1.30 20.27
N VAL A 236 11.10 1.13 19.09
CA VAL A 236 12.55 1.18 18.92
C VAL A 236 12.97 2.41 18.14
N LEU A 237 13.45 3.43 18.86
CA LEU A 237 14.00 4.68 18.31
C LEU A 237 15.52 4.77 18.50
N GLY A 238 16.15 5.77 17.86
CA GLY A 238 17.60 5.99 17.91
C GLY A 238 18.41 4.97 17.11
N VAL A 239 17.81 4.40 16.07
CA VAL A 239 18.41 3.43 15.15
C VAL A 239 18.15 3.88 13.70
N ASP A 240 18.83 3.24 12.73
CA ASP A 240 18.71 3.60 11.31
C ASP A 240 17.31 3.35 10.73
N HIS A 241 16.69 2.24 11.13
CA HIS A 241 15.32 1.88 10.75
C HIS A 241 14.46 1.80 12.01
N PRO A 242 14.01 2.94 12.57
CA PRO A 242 13.18 2.94 13.77
C PRO A 242 11.81 2.33 13.46
N TYR A 243 11.23 1.64 14.43
CA TYR A 243 9.97 0.92 14.24
C TYR A 243 9.12 0.86 15.50
N ILE A 244 7.82 0.64 15.30
CA ILE A 244 6.87 0.24 16.33
C ILE A 244 6.66 -1.26 16.21
N GLN A 245 6.79 -1.99 17.32
CA GLN A 245 6.49 -3.40 17.42
C GLN A 245 5.05 -3.56 17.87
N VAL A 246 4.22 -4.23 17.05
CA VAL A 246 2.80 -4.45 17.34
C VAL A 246 2.43 -5.92 17.25
N LYS A 247 1.43 -6.34 18.00
CA LYS A 247 0.83 -7.68 17.96
C LYS A 247 -0.57 -7.64 17.39
N LYS A 248 -0.77 -8.25 16.22
CA LYS A 248 -2.08 -8.42 15.60
C LYS A 248 -2.38 -9.91 15.44
N ASN A 249 -3.54 -10.35 15.93
CA ASN A 249 -3.98 -11.76 15.81
C ASN A 249 -2.94 -12.80 16.28
N GLY A 250 -2.17 -12.47 17.33
CA GLY A 250 -1.11 -13.33 17.87
C GLY A 250 0.23 -13.26 17.13
N VAL A 251 0.30 -12.54 16.00
CA VAL A 251 1.52 -12.35 15.21
C VAL A 251 2.14 -10.99 15.52
N SER A 252 3.41 -11.00 15.90
CA SER A 252 4.21 -9.80 16.12
C SER A 252 4.73 -9.26 14.78
N GLU A 253 4.53 -7.99 14.53
CA GLU A 253 4.90 -7.28 13.30
C GLU A 253 5.64 -5.97 13.61
N ARG A 254 6.59 -5.60 12.75
CA ARG A 254 7.28 -4.30 12.79
C ARG A 254 6.67 -3.33 11.79
N ILE A 255 6.29 -2.16 12.26
CA ILE A 255 5.93 -1.01 11.44
C ILE A 255 7.10 -0.04 11.44
N TYR A 256 7.86 -0.02 10.34
CA TYR A 256 9.01 0.87 10.19
C TYR A 256 8.55 2.32 9.94
N LEU A 257 9.14 3.27 10.68
CA LEU A 257 8.76 4.68 10.64
C LEU A 257 9.36 5.44 9.45
N ASN A 258 10.28 4.82 8.71
CA ASN A 258 10.82 5.28 7.43
C ASN A 258 10.21 4.57 6.21
N ASP A 259 9.25 3.65 6.41
CA ASP A 259 8.51 2.99 5.32
C ASP A 259 7.33 3.87 4.88
N THR A 260 7.63 4.94 4.13
CA THR A 260 6.70 6.07 3.92
C THR A 260 5.34 5.68 3.32
N PRO A 261 5.23 4.91 2.22
CA PRO A 261 3.93 4.55 1.64
C PRO A 261 3.04 3.80 2.64
N ARG A 262 3.62 2.82 3.34
CA ARG A 262 2.94 2.03 4.36
C ARG A 262 2.48 2.87 5.54
N LEU A 263 3.40 3.63 6.14
CA LEU A 263 3.10 4.45 7.31
C LEU A 263 2.03 5.50 7.01
N ARG A 264 2.07 6.07 5.80
CA ARG A 264 1.08 7.04 5.33
C ARG A 264 -0.32 6.44 5.23
N GLN A 265 -0.45 5.19 4.76
CA GLN A 265 -1.72 4.50 4.74
C GLN A 265 -2.23 4.24 6.16
N ILE A 266 -1.35 3.75 7.05
CA ILE A 266 -1.70 3.49 8.46
C ILE A 266 -2.17 4.78 9.15
N TYR A 267 -1.51 5.92 8.92
CA TYR A 267 -1.95 7.21 9.46
C TYR A 267 -3.31 7.65 8.92
N ASN A 268 -3.60 7.38 7.65
CA ASN A 268 -4.89 7.68 7.06
C ASN A 268 -6.00 6.84 7.71
N ASP A 269 -5.79 5.52 7.80
CA ASP A 269 -6.79 4.58 8.31
C ASP A 269 -7.13 4.85 9.78
N ASN A 270 -6.17 5.37 10.54
CA ASN A 270 -6.32 5.66 11.98
C ASN A 270 -6.49 7.15 12.29
N ASN A 271 -6.62 8.02 11.29
CA ASN A 271 -6.72 9.48 11.45
C ASN A 271 -5.59 10.08 12.31
N CYS A 272 -4.35 9.63 12.13
CA CYS A 272 -3.20 10.02 12.94
C CYS A 272 -2.39 11.18 12.36
N PHE A 273 -2.76 11.76 11.22
CA PHE A 273 -2.06 12.96 10.72
C PHE A 273 -2.20 14.12 11.69
N ARG A 274 -1.08 14.64 12.17
CA ARG A 274 -0.99 15.81 13.07
C ARG A 274 -0.11 16.88 12.46
N LYS A 275 -0.34 18.12 12.90
CA LYS A 275 0.54 19.24 12.56
C LYS A 275 1.93 18.97 13.11
N VAL A 276 2.95 19.12 12.26
CA VAL A 276 4.35 19.00 12.68
C VAL A 276 4.67 20.06 13.70
N ASN A 277 5.06 19.65 14.90
CA ASN A 277 5.71 20.49 15.89
C ASN A 277 7.16 20.05 16.05
N VAL A 278 7.42 18.80 16.47
CA VAL A 278 8.77 18.23 16.46
C VAL A 278 9.00 17.38 15.22
N ARG A 279 10.14 17.61 14.54
CA ARG A 279 10.56 16.79 13.40
C ARG A 279 11.06 15.43 13.85
N PHE A 280 10.42 14.36 13.38
CA PHE A 280 10.73 12.99 13.77
C PHE A 280 12.18 12.60 13.45
N GLU A 281 12.67 12.95 12.26
CA GLU A 281 14.06 12.66 11.86
C GLU A 281 15.08 13.32 12.83
N SER A 282 14.82 14.56 13.26
CA SER A 282 15.68 15.27 14.20
C SER A 282 15.65 14.64 15.60
N LEU A 283 14.47 14.20 16.05
CA LEU A 283 14.32 13.46 17.31
C LEU A 283 15.08 12.12 17.24
N ASN A 284 14.82 11.31 16.21
CA ASN A 284 15.47 10.01 16.05
C ASN A 284 16.99 10.15 15.97
N TYR A 285 17.49 11.19 15.31
CA TYR A 285 18.91 11.51 15.28
C TYR A 285 19.49 11.84 16.66
N ALA A 286 18.83 12.69 17.46
CA ALA A 286 19.27 12.98 18.82
C ALA A 286 19.29 11.72 19.72
N LEU A 287 18.30 10.85 19.58
CA LEU A 287 18.26 9.55 20.27
C LEU A 287 19.39 8.62 19.80
N LYS A 288 19.74 8.63 18.51
CA LYS A 288 20.87 7.88 17.96
C LYS A 288 22.21 8.37 18.55
N VAL A 289 22.36 9.67 18.76
CA VAL A 289 23.54 10.25 19.42
C VAL A 289 23.69 9.71 20.85
N ILE A 290 22.60 9.67 21.63
CA ILE A 290 22.61 9.10 23.00
C ILE A 290 23.12 7.65 22.96
N LYS A 291 22.53 6.81 22.11
CA LYS A 291 22.92 5.40 21.94
C LYS A 291 24.37 5.23 21.48
N SER A 292 24.85 6.08 20.59
CA SER A 292 26.24 6.02 20.07
C SER A 292 27.30 6.23 21.17
N ARG A 293 26.92 6.80 22.32
CA ARG A 293 27.78 7.01 23.48
C ARG A 293 27.64 5.92 24.55
N GLY A 294 26.92 4.84 24.24
CA GLY A 294 26.70 3.73 25.17
C GLY A 294 25.66 4.00 26.26
N LEU A 295 24.96 5.14 26.18
CA LEU A 295 23.88 5.47 27.11
C LEU A 295 22.57 4.81 26.68
N LYS A 296 21.77 4.42 27.67
CA LYS A 296 20.39 4.01 27.49
C LYS A 296 19.46 5.19 27.79
N PHE A 297 18.27 5.16 27.21
CA PHE A 297 17.22 6.10 27.51
C PHE A 297 15.89 5.36 27.62
N ASP A 298 15.03 5.86 28.48
CA ASP A 298 13.70 5.31 28.73
C ASP A 298 12.64 6.40 28.53
N PHE A 299 11.52 6.03 27.92
CA PHE A 299 10.34 6.88 27.86
C PHE A 299 9.55 6.71 29.16
N GLU A 300 9.05 7.81 29.73
CA GLU A 300 8.10 7.73 30.86
C GLU A 300 6.72 7.21 30.39
N ASP A 301 6.34 7.60 29.18
CA ASP A 301 5.09 7.24 28.50
C ASP A 301 5.37 7.23 26.99
N PHE A 302 4.97 6.16 26.29
CA PHE A 302 5.15 6.05 24.85
C PHE A 302 4.29 7.05 24.06
N ASN A 303 3.25 7.60 24.66
CA ASN A 303 2.46 8.68 24.08
C ASN A 303 3.18 10.04 24.11
N ASN A 304 4.36 10.13 24.75
CA ASN A 304 5.22 11.32 24.74
C ASN A 304 6.66 10.97 24.38
N LEU A 305 6.93 10.91 23.08
CA LEU A 305 8.26 10.61 22.54
C LEU A 305 9.23 11.78 22.66
N LYS A 306 8.74 12.97 23.02
CA LYS A 306 9.55 14.20 23.17
C LYS A 306 10.25 14.27 24.52
N GLU A 307 10.05 13.30 25.40
CA GLU A 307 10.65 13.28 26.73
C GLU A 307 11.27 11.93 27.02
N VAL A 308 12.55 11.94 27.41
CA VAL A 308 13.28 10.72 27.80
C VAL A 308 14.04 10.93 29.08
N ASN A 309 14.27 9.85 29.83
CA ASN A 309 15.22 9.83 30.93
C ASN A 309 16.52 9.17 30.49
N VAL A 310 17.66 9.81 30.77
CA VAL A 310 19.01 9.32 30.49
C VAL A 310 19.82 9.39 31.78
N ASN A 311 20.18 8.25 32.37
CA ASN A 311 20.87 8.16 33.67
C ASN A 311 20.24 9.06 34.76
N GLY A 312 18.91 9.08 34.85
CA GLY A 312 18.17 9.88 35.83
C GLY A 312 18.03 11.38 35.50
N VAL A 313 18.53 11.82 34.33
CA VAL A 313 18.31 13.16 33.81
C VAL A 313 17.18 13.15 32.79
N LYS A 314 16.13 13.94 33.04
CA LYS A 314 15.06 14.17 32.09
C LYS A 314 15.49 15.11 30.97
N ILE A 315 15.40 14.66 29.73
CA ILE A 315 15.68 15.43 28.51
C ILE A 315 14.37 15.64 27.76
N VAL A 316 14.06 16.90 27.47
CA VAL A 316 12.86 17.34 26.73
C VAL A 316 13.30 17.87 25.37
N PHE A 317 12.74 17.32 24.30
CA PHE A 317 13.04 17.70 22.93
C PHE A 317 12.03 18.70 22.41
N VAL A 318 12.51 19.82 21.88
CA VAL A 318 11.69 20.84 21.22
C VAL A 318 12.24 21.15 19.84
N TYR A 319 11.42 21.73 18.96
CA TYR A 319 11.87 22.14 17.63
C TYR A 319 11.36 23.55 17.36
N GLU A 320 12.18 24.55 17.68
CA GLU A 320 11.83 25.97 17.57
C GLU A 320 12.88 26.69 16.74
N TYR A 321 12.46 27.51 15.76
CA TYR A 321 13.39 28.30 14.95
C TYR A 321 14.32 29.17 15.82
N CYS A 322 13.73 29.77 16.87
CA CYS A 322 14.42 30.35 17.99
C CYS A 322 13.60 30.07 19.26
N LEU A 323 14.15 29.28 20.19
CA LEU A 323 13.52 29.02 21.48
C LEU A 323 13.54 30.31 22.30
N SER A 324 12.38 30.95 22.39
CA SER A 324 12.19 32.24 23.08
C SER A 324 11.85 32.05 24.56
N LYS A 325 12.01 33.13 25.34
CA LYS A 325 11.54 33.21 26.73
C LYS A 325 10.06 32.84 26.86
N VAL A 326 9.20 33.37 25.99
CA VAL A 326 7.75 33.11 26.00
C VAL A 326 7.46 31.63 25.81
N LYS A 327 8.11 31.00 24.82
CA LYS A 327 7.93 29.58 24.56
C LYS A 327 8.42 28.73 25.73
N LEU A 328 9.57 29.07 26.31
CA LEU A 328 10.10 28.39 27.49
C LEU A 328 9.14 28.49 28.69
N SER A 329 8.55 29.66 28.94
CA SER A 329 7.54 29.83 29.99
C SER A 329 6.31 28.93 29.77
N GLN A 330 5.87 28.75 28.53
CA GLN A 330 4.74 27.88 28.19
C GLN A 330 5.02 26.39 28.38
N LEU A 331 6.29 25.96 28.30
CA LEU A 331 6.67 24.56 28.51
C LEU A 331 6.59 24.14 29.98
N THR A 332 6.61 25.09 30.93
CA THR A 332 6.60 24.83 32.37
C THR A 332 7.56 23.71 32.81
N PRO A 333 8.85 23.75 32.41
CA PRO A 333 9.78 22.65 32.66
C PRO A 333 10.04 22.40 34.14
N LYS A 334 10.22 21.13 34.51
CA LYS A 334 10.62 20.73 35.87
C LYS A 334 12.06 21.17 36.14
N GLU A 335 12.36 21.54 37.39
CA GLU A 335 13.75 21.84 37.80
C GLU A 335 14.69 20.68 37.45
N LYS A 336 15.95 20.98 37.13
CA LYS A 336 17.02 20.01 36.80
C LYS A 336 16.81 19.20 35.51
N CYS A 337 15.81 19.50 34.69
CA CYS A 337 15.70 18.92 33.35
C CYS A 337 16.62 19.63 32.35
N VAL A 338 16.81 18.96 31.21
CA VAL A 338 17.52 19.48 30.04
C VAL A 338 16.50 19.69 28.92
N ILE A 339 16.48 20.87 28.32
CA ILE A 339 15.69 21.12 27.11
C ILE A 339 16.65 21.23 25.93
N LEU A 340 16.47 20.34 24.95
CA LEU A 340 17.23 20.33 23.71
C LEU A 340 16.39 20.91 22.58
N ASN A 341 16.82 22.05 22.04
CA ASN A 341 16.27 22.55 20.79
C ASN A 341 16.92 21.81 19.61
N LEU A 342 16.14 20.98 18.93
CA LEU A 342 16.55 20.16 17.80
C LEU A 342 16.78 20.98 16.52
N HIS A 343 16.24 22.20 16.45
CA HIS A 343 16.52 23.11 15.34
C HIS A 343 17.98 23.60 15.43
N ASN A 344 18.79 23.33 14.39
CA ASN A 344 20.22 23.66 14.40
C ASN A 344 20.66 24.59 13.26
N TRP A 345 19.76 25.13 12.43
CA TRP A 345 20.17 25.89 11.26
C TRP A 345 20.81 27.25 11.62
N ASN A 346 20.39 27.87 12.73
CA ASN A 346 20.94 29.13 13.20
C ASN A 346 22.09 28.96 14.21
N GLY A 347 22.63 27.74 14.37
CA GLY A 347 23.71 27.44 15.31
C GLY A 347 23.41 27.90 16.74
N GLU A 348 24.29 28.72 17.32
CA GLU A 348 24.10 29.25 18.68
C GLU A 348 22.90 30.21 18.82
N SER A 349 22.41 30.79 17.71
CA SER A 349 21.27 31.71 17.70
C SER A 349 19.91 31.01 17.71
N CYS A 350 19.87 29.68 17.82
CA CYS A 350 18.61 28.90 17.94
C CYS A 350 17.93 29.05 19.31
N ILE A 351 18.55 29.70 20.30
CA ILE A 351 17.99 29.93 21.63
C ILE A 351 18.27 31.38 22.02
N SER A 352 17.25 32.12 22.45
CA SER A 352 17.39 33.54 22.77
C SER A 352 18.14 33.76 24.09
N THR A 353 18.81 34.90 24.23
CA THR A 353 19.52 35.27 25.47
C THR A 353 18.57 35.29 26.67
N GLU A 354 17.37 35.83 26.48
CA GLU A 354 16.33 35.92 27.51
C GLU A 354 15.80 34.54 27.92
N ALA A 355 15.81 33.55 27.00
CA ALA A 355 15.48 32.17 27.33
C ALA A 355 16.55 31.55 28.24
N TYR A 356 17.84 31.81 27.97
CA TYR A 356 18.93 31.37 28.85
C TYR A 356 18.90 32.05 30.23
N GLU A 357 18.47 33.30 30.32
CA GLU A 357 18.26 34.00 31.59
C GLU A 357 17.14 33.35 32.40
N LEU A 358 15.96 33.16 31.79
CA LEU A 358 14.83 32.50 32.44
C LEU A 358 15.18 31.06 32.86
N ALA A 359 15.89 30.30 32.01
CA ALA A 359 16.29 28.94 32.34
C ALA A 359 17.20 28.86 33.58
N ARG A 360 18.06 29.86 33.81
CA ARG A 360 18.87 29.97 35.04
C ARG A 360 18.00 30.16 36.27
N GLU A 361 16.97 31.00 36.19
CA GLU A 361 16.00 31.20 37.27
C GLU A 361 15.21 29.90 37.56
N MET A 362 14.83 29.17 36.52
CA MET A 362 14.09 27.90 36.61
C MET A 362 14.96 26.69 36.96
N LYS A 363 16.30 26.86 37.06
CA LYS A 363 17.28 25.77 37.22
C LYS A 363 17.16 24.68 36.15
N VAL A 364 16.94 25.09 34.90
CA VAL A 364 16.82 24.23 33.72
C VAL A 364 18.03 24.46 32.81
N LYS A 365 18.52 23.39 32.17
CA LYS A 365 19.64 23.49 31.22
C LYS A 365 19.10 23.52 29.79
N LEU A 366 19.36 24.59 29.06
CA LEU A 366 19.04 24.67 27.63
C LEU A 366 20.26 24.27 26.79
N LEU A 367 20.02 23.49 25.73
CA LEU A 367 21.06 23.03 24.81
C LEU A 367 20.62 23.20 23.35
N THR A 368 21.58 23.60 22.52
CA THR A 368 21.54 23.37 21.07
C THR A 368 22.08 21.97 20.76
N MET A 369 21.86 21.47 19.54
CA MET A 369 22.43 20.19 19.10
C MET A 369 23.96 20.14 19.23
N ASP A 370 24.66 21.22 18.91
CA ASP A 370 26.13 21.26 19.00
C ASP A 370 26.63 21.10 20.44
N ARG A 371 25.97 21.78 21.39
CA ARG A 371 26.30 21.65 22.83
C ARG A 371 25.82 20.32 23.41
N PHE A 372 24.79 19.72 22.82
CA PHE A 372 24.27 18.42 23.22
C PHE A 372 25.30 17.29 23.02
N TYR A 373 26.08 17.31 21.94
CA TYR A 373 27.13 16.31 21.71
C TYR A 373 28.15 16.26 22.85
N GLY A 374 28.62 17.42 23.31
CA GLY A 374 29.53 17.52 24.45
C GLY A 374 28.85 17.16 25.77
N TYR A 375 27.59 17.56 25.93
CA TYR A 375 26.84 17.27 27.14
C TYR A 375 26.59 15.78 27.36
N ILE A 376 26.19 15.03 26.33
CA ILE A 376 25.95 13.59 26.44
C ILE A 376 27.20 12.85 26.93
N ASN A 377 28.41 13.24 26.49
CA ASN A 377 29.65 12.64 26.98
C ASN A 377 29.93 12.93 28.47
N SER A 378 29.29 13.95 29.04
CA SER A 378 29.41 14.28 30.45
C SER A 378 28.45 13.50 31.36
N ILE A 379 27.40 12.91 30.78
CA ILE A 379 26.49 12.01 31.49
C ILE A 379 27.22 10.67 31.64
N LYS A 380 27.65 10.35 32.86
CA LYS A 380 28.28 9.07 33.20
C LYS A 380 27.25 8.08 33.70
#